data_AF-A0A424HC35-F1
#
_entry.id   AF-A0A424HC35-F1
#
_cell.length_a   1.000
_cell.length_b   1.000
_cell.length_c   1.000
_cell.angle_alpha   90.00
_cell.angle_beta   90.00
_cell.angle_gamma   90.00
#
_symmetry.space_group_name_H-M   'P 1'
#
loop_
_entity.id
_entity.type
_entity.pdbx_description
1 polymer ?
#
loop_
_entity_poly.entity_id
_entity_poly.type
_entity_poly.pdbx_seq_one_letter_code
_entity_poly.pdbx_strand_id
1 'polypeptide(L)'
;MLLLGGAAALLALSNPGPEDFSHFAGEQLSERGIDEFCRDGVLPLMLQFVVKDCPRLFRSQRAALGDLALKLSQRRNYGLFSLYTTEVGSTGLLADLPMPGYRLDTLALAGQFIVLRAEPLR
;
A
#
# COMPACT_ATOMS: atom_id res chain seq x y z
N MET A 1 -24.22 -13.87 25.72
CA MET A 1 -22.77 -14.15 25.61
C MET A 1 -22.38 -14.89 24.32
N LEU A 2 -23.16 -15.85 23.81
CA LEU A 2 -22.84 -16.54 22.54
C LEU A 2 -22.69 -15.62 21.32
N LEU A 3 -23.53 -14.58 21.20
CA LEU A 3 -23.49 -13.64 20.06
C LEU A 3 -22.19 -12.81 20.01
N LEU A 4 -21.67 -12.39 21.17
CA LEU A 4 -20.41 -11.64 21.27
C LEU A 4 -19.20 -12.53 20.95
N GLY A 5 -19.21 -13.79 21.43
CA GLY A 5 -18.17 -14.76 21.09
C GLY A 5 -18.15 -15.12 19.61
N GLY A 6 -19.32 -15.31 19.00
CA GLY A 6 -19.45 -15.60 17.57
C GLY A 6 -18.98 -14.44 16.69
N ALA A 7 -19.34 -13.19 17.03
CA ALA A 7 -18.89 -12.01 16.30
C ALA A 7 -17.36 -11.83 16.37
N ALA A 8 -16.76 -12.04 17.55
CA ALA A 8 -15.31 -11.98 17.71
C ALA A 8 -14.59 -13.07 16.89
N ALA A 9 -15.12 -14.29 16.84
CA ALA A 9 -14.56 -15.37 16.03
C ALA A 9 -14.62 -15.05 14.52
N LEU A 10 -15.74 -14.49 14.04
CA LEU A 10 -15.87 -14.07 12.64
C LEU A 10 -14.88 -12.95 12.28
N LEU A 11 -14.67 -11.98 13.16
CA LEU A 11 -13.70 -10.91 12.97
C LEU A 11 -12.26 -11.45 12.95
N ALA A 12 -11.92 -12.38 13.84
CA ALA A 12 -10.61 -13.03 13.85
C ALA A 12 -10.33 -13.78 12.54
N LEU A 13 -11.34 -14.51 12.03
CA LEU A 13 -11.21 -15.30 10.80
C LEU A 13 -11.17 -14.44 9.53
N SER A 14 -11.82 -13.28 9.56
CA SER A 14 -11.83 -12.33 8.43
C SER A 14 -10.71 -11.30 8.50
N ASN A 15 -9.83 -11.36 9.50
CA ASN A 15 -8.69 -10.46 9.61
C ASN A 15 -7.70 -10.70 8.44
N PRO A 16 -7.50 -9.72 7.55
CA PRO A 16 -6.69 -9.91 6.35
C PRO A 16 -5.24 -10.33 6.63
N GLY A 17 -4.70 -11.15 5.72
CA GLY A 17 -3.33 -11.64 5.75
C GLY A 17 -2.33 -10.71 5.05
N PRO A 18 -1.04 -11.08 5.06
CA PRO A 18 0.02 -10.36 4.33
C PRO A 18 -0.18 -10.35 2.80
N GLU A 19 -0.71 -11.43 2.23
CA GLU A 19 -1.01 -11.51 0.80
C GLU A 19 -2.12 -10.53 0.40
N ASP A 20 -3.20 -10.49 1.18
CA ASP A 20 -4.31 -9.54 0.97
C ASP A 20 -3.81 -8.08 1.03
N PHE A 21 -2.86 -7.80 1.94
CA PHE A 21 -2.23 -6.49 2.03
C PHE A 21 -1.37 -6.18 0.79
N SER A 22 -0.58 -7.14 0.29
CA SER A 22 0.19 -6.98 -0.94
C SER A 22 -0.73 -6.64 -2.12
N HIS A 23 -1.84 -7.36 -2.26
CA HIS A 23 -2.83 -7.08 -3.31
C HIS A 23 -3.43 -5.67 -3.18
N PHE A 24 -3.92 -5.32 -1.98
CA PHE A 24 -4.47 -4.00 -1.69
C PHE A 24 -3.46 -2.86 -1.97
N ALA A 25 -2.24 -3.00 -1.44
CA ALA A 25 -1.21 -1.99 -1.60
C ALA A 25 -0.76 -1.85 -3.07
N GLY A 26 -0.63 -2.97 -3.78
CA GLY A 26 -0.30 -3.00 -5.20
C GLY A 26 -1.33 -2.27 -6.06
N GLU A 27 -2.62 -2.50 -5.80
CA GLU A 27 -3.71 -1.78 -6.46
C GLU A 27 -3.65 -0.28 -6.17
N GLN A 28 -3.60 0.11 -4.89
CA GLN A 28 -3.54 1.50 -4.46
C GLN A 28 -2.33 2.26 -5.03
N LEU A 29 -1.15 1.66 -4.96
CA LEU A 29 0.08 2.27 -5.49
C LEU A 29 0.06 2.38 -7.01
N SER A 30 -0.52 1.39 -7.69
CA SER A 30 -0.66 1.46 -9.15
C SER A 30 -1.58 2.61 -9.57
N GLU A 31 -2.75 2.74 -8.96
CA GLU A 31 -3.71 3.80 -9.34
C GLU A 31 -3.19 5.18 -8.92
N ARG A 32 -2.54 5.30 -7.75
CA ARG A 32 -1.84 6.54 -7.35
C ARG A 32 -0.74 6.91 -8.34
N GLY A 33 0.08 5.95 -8.75
CA GLY A 33 1.14 6.19 -9.74
C GLY A 33 0.58 6.64 -11.10
N ILE A 34 -0.57 6.10 -11.50
CA ILE A 34 -1.27 6.56 -12.71
C ILE A 34 -1.75 8.00 -12.54
N ASP A 35 -2.36 8.32 -11.40
CA ASP A 35 -2.86 9.66 -11.11
C ASP A 35 -1.75 10.71 -11.03
N GLU A 36 -0.61 10.35 -10.47
CA GLU A 36 0.51 11.26 -10.26
C GLU A 36 1.34 11.41 -11.53
N PHE A 37 1.68 10.30 -12.20
CA PHE A 37 2.62 10.32 -13.32
C PHE A 37 1.94 10.31 -14.68
N CYS A 38 0.82 9.61 -14.87
CA CYS A 38 0.22 9.47 -16.19
C CYS A 38 -0.75 10.60 -16.58
N ARG A 39 -0.91 11.65 -15.76
CA ARG A 39 -1.67 12.86 -16.15
C ARG A 39 -0.87 13.72 -17.12
N ASP A 40 -1.56 14.29 -18.10
CA ASP A 40 -0.98 15.19 -19.09
C ASP A 40 -0.25 16.36 -18.41
N GLY A 41 1.03 16.55 -18.78
CA GLY A 41 1.85 17.65 -18.28
C GLY A 41 2.72 17.37 -17.04
N VAL A 42 2.62 16.20 -16.40
CA VAL A 42 3.48 15.83 -15.26
C VAL A 42 4.76 15.10 -15.71
N LEU A 43 4.65 14.21 -16.69
CA LEU A 43 5.82 13.53 -17.26
C LEU A 43 6.55 14.44 -18.26
N PRO A 44 7.89 14.55 -18.16
CA PRO A 44 8.70 15.16 -19.20
C PRO A 44 8.37 14.54 -20.57
N LEU A 45 8.29 15.36 -21.61
CA LEU A 45 7.95 14.94 -22.98
C LEU A 45 8.69 13.68 -23.45
N MET A 46 9.93 13.46 -23.00
CA MET A 46 10.72 12.27 -23.37
C MET A 46 10.19 10.95 -22.81
N LEU A 47 9.61 10.95 -21.61
CA LEU A 47 8.98 9.75 -21.02
C LEU A 47 7.68 9.40 -21.74
N GLN A 48 6.96 10.40 -22.27
CA GLN A 48 5.73 10.19 -23.04
C GLN A 48 5.98 9.40 -24.33
N PHE A 49 7.17 9.53 -24.95
CA PHE A 49 7.54 8.78 -26.16
C PHE A 49 7.95 7.33 -25.89
N VAL A 50 8.47 7.02 -24.70
CA VAL A 50 8.91 5.66 -24.32
C VAL A 50 7.73 4.85 -23.78
N VAL A 51 6.82 5.49 -23.05
CA VAL A 51 5.70 4.81 -22.38
C VAL A 51 4.44 4.92 -23.24
N LYS A 52 4.30 4.02 -24.21
CA LYS A 52 3.15 4.00 -25.16
C LYS A 52 1.77 3.89 -24.49
N ASP A 53 1.73 3.34 -23.27
CA ASP A 53 0.52 3.24 -22.44
C ASP A 53 0.94 3.27 -20.95
N CYS A 54 1.11 4.49 -20.42
CA CYS A 54 1.52 4.71 -19.03
C CYS A 54 0.60 4.04 -18.01
N PRO A 55 -0.73 4.12 -18.15
CA PRO A 55 -1.63 3.37 -17.28
C PRO A 55 -1.37 1.87 -17.29
N ARG A 56 -1.20 1.24 -18.46
CA ARG A 56 -0.91 -0.20 -18.54
C ARG A 56 0.39 -0.58 -17.85
N LEU A 57 1.43 0.26 -17.91
CA LEU A 57 2.70 -0.01 -17.23
C LEU A 57 2.48 -0.13 -15.71
N PHE A 58 1.89 0.86 -15.06
CA PHE A 58 1.64 0.81 -13.61
C PHE A 58 0.76 -0.37 -13.21
N ARG A 59 -0.30 -0.64 -13.98
CA ARG A 59 -1.18 -1.79 -13.73
C ARG A 59 -0.46 -3.14 -13.85
N SER A 60 0.50 -3.26 -14.78
CA SER A 60 1.30 -4.47 -14.94
C SER A 60 2.26 -4.70 -13.77
N GLN A 61 2.61 -3.64 -13.02
CA GLN A 61 3.52 -3.71 -11.89
C GLN A 61 2.81 -3.84 -10.53
N ARG A 62 1.48 -3.98 -10.49
CA ARG A 62 0.71 -4.10 -9.24
C ARG A 62 1.28 -5.12 -8.26
N ALA A 63 1.60 -6.32 -8.75
CA ALA A 63 2.19 -7.36 -7.91
C ALA A 63 3.55 -6.93 -7.32
N ALA A 64 4.44 -6.37 -8.15
CA ALA A 64 5.75 -5.89 -7.69
C ALA A 64 5.64 -4.71 -6.71
N LEU A 65 4.70 -3.79 -6.94
CA LEU A 65 4.41 -2.68 -6.04
C LEU A 65 3.83 -3.17 -4.71
N GLY A 66 2.94 -4.17 -4.75
CA GLY A 66 2.40 -4.83 -3.57
C GLY A 66 3.47 -5.51 -2.74
N ASP A 67 4.34 -6.29 -3.38
CA ASP A 67 5.45 -6.98 -2.72
C ASP A 67 6.45 -5.98 -2.12
N LEU A 68 6.72 -4.88 -2.82
CA LEU A 68 7.54 -3.79 -2.29
C LEU A 68 6.89 -3.18 -1.05
N ALA A 69 5.60 -2.83 -1.12
CA ALA A 69 4.88 -2.28 0.01
C ALA A 69 4.89 -3.24 1.21
N LEU A 70 4.69 -4.53 0.98
CA LEU A 70 4.75 -5.55 2.03
C LEU A 70 6.14 -5.62 2.66
N LYS A 71 7.22 -5.58 1.87
CA LYS A 71 8.60 -5.57 2.37
C LYS A 71 8.94 -4.33 3.19
N LEU A 72 8.37 -3.18 2.82
CA LEU A 72 8.54 -1.91 3.53
C LEU A 72 7.59 -1.76 4.73
N SER A 73 6.71 -2.72 4.97
CA SER A 73 5.72 -2.67 6.03
C SER A 73 6.05 -3.59 7.19
N GLN A 74 5.89 -3.09 8.41
CA GLN A 74 5.87 -3.91 9.62
C GLN A 74 4.44 -4.23 10.02
N ARG A 75 4.12 -5.52 10.12
CA ARG A 75 2.80 -6.00 10.57
C ARG A 75 2.79 -6.30 12.06
N ARG A 76 1.78 -5.79 12.77
CA ARG A 76 1.44 -6.16 14.15
C ARG A 76 0.03 -6.75 14.18
N ASN A 77 -0.08 -8.05 14.47
CA ASN A 77 -1.37 -8.74 14.53
C ASN A 77 -1.90 -8.79 15.98
N TYR A 78 -3.13 -8.34 16.18
CA TYR A 78 -3.82 -8.33 17.48
C TYR A 78 -4.97 -9.34 17.56
N GLY A 79 -5.03 -10.28 16.62
CA GLY A 79 -6.08 -11.30 16.51
C GLY A 79 -7.27 -10.83 15.69
N LEU A 80 -8.02 -9.84 16.19
CA LEU A 80 -9.22 -9.32 15.51
C LEU A 80 -8.91 -8.34 14.38
N PHE A 81 -7.74 -7.71 14.44
CA PHE A 81 -7.26 -6.75 13.47
C PHE A 81 -5.74 -6.83 13.38
N SER A 82 -5.18 -6.28 12.32
CA SER A 82 -3.74 -6.10 12.16
C SER A 82 -3.44 -4.63 11.87
N LEU A 83 -2.32 -4.12 12.36
CA LEU A 83 -1.78 -2.82 11.97
C LEU A 83 -0.56 -3.04 11.08
N TYR A 84 -0.51 -2.32 9.97
CA TYR A 84 0.61 -2.26 9.06
C TYR A 84 1.18 -0.84 9.11
N THR A 85 2.43 -0.72 9.53
CA THR A 85 3.18 0.54 9.46
C THR A 85 4.16 0.45 8.31
N THR A 86 3.95 1.26 7.29
CA THR A 86 4.80 1.35 6.10
C THR A 86 5.63 2.62 6.19
N GLU A 87 6.94 2.50 6.02
CA GLU A 87 7.80 3.67 5.91
C GLU A 87 8.48 3.67 4.54
N VAL A 88 8.41 4.82 3.87
CA VAL A 88 8.97 5.02 2.53
C VAL A 88 9.97 6.15 2.60
N GLY A 89 11.17 5.95 2.04
CA GLY A 89 12.23 6.96 2.04
C GLY A 89 13.00 7.09 3.37
N SER A 90 12.70 6.29 4.40
CA SER A 90 13.50 6.25 5.64
C SER A 90 14.66 5.25 5.61
N THR A 91 14.61 4.23 4.75
CA THR A 91 15.58 3.12 4.77
C THR A 91 15.69 2.44 3.41
N GLY A 92 16.86 1.87 3.12
CA GLY A 92 17.12 1.10 1.89
C GLY A 92 17.36 1.97 0.65
N LEU A 93 17.18 1.38 -0.54
CA LEU A 93 17.50 2.03 -1.84
C LEU A 93 16.70 3.32 -2.09
N LEU A 94 15.55 3.49 -1.42
CA LEU A 94 14.70 4.68 -1.57
C LEU A 94 15.14 5.86 -0.69
N ALA A 95 16.03 5.64 0.29
CA ALA A 95 16.52 6.72 1.16
C ALA A 95 17.46 7.70 0.43
N ASP A 96 18.13 7.24 -0.63
CA ASP A 96 19.06 8.06 -1.43
C ASP A 96 18.35 8.83 -2.55
N LEU A 97 17.05 8.63 -2.75
CA LEU A 97 16.28 9.34 -3.76
C LEU A 97 15.86 10.73 -3.23
N PRO A 98 15.82 11.77 -4.09
CA PRO A 98 15.38 13.10 -3.71
C PRO A 98 13.83 13.15 -3.61
N MET A 99 13.28 12.37 -2.69
CA MET A 99 11.85 12.30 -2.40
C MET A 99 11.62 12.48 -0.89
N PRO A 100 10.56 13.20 -0.49
CA PRO A 100 10.20 13.29 0.91
C PRO A 100 9.80 11.91 1.45
N GLY A 101 10.33 11.57 2.63
CA GLY A 101 9.95 10.34 3.33
C GLY A 101 8.55 10.43 3.93
N TYR A 102 7.83 9.31 3.94
CA TYR A 102 6.49 9.21 4.53
C TYR A 102 6.34 7.97 5.40
N ARG A 103 5.51 8.09 6.44
CA ARG A 103 5.00 6.98 7.22
C ARG A 103 3.50 6.85 7.02
N LEU A 104 3.05 5.62 6.77
CA LEU A 104 1.67 5.25 6.55
C LEU A 104 1.27 4.20 7.58
N ASP A 105 0.17 4.43 8.31
CA ASP A 105 -0.41 3.42 9.18
C ASP A 105 -1.74 2.93 8.58
N THR A 106 -1.81 1.63 8.28
CA THR A 106 -2.97 0.97 7.67
C THR A 106 -3.53 -0.08 8.63
N LEU A 107 -4.83 0.01 8.89
CA LEU A 107 -5.57 -0.95 9.70
C LEU A 107 -6.20 -2.01 8.81
N ALA A 108 -5.97 -3.26 9.13
CA ALA A 108 -6.63 -4.41 8.52
C ALA A 108 -7.66 -4.97 9.50
N LEU A 109 -8.94 -4.99 9.12
CA LEU A 109 -10.02 -5.52 9.95
C LEU A 109 -11.17 -6.01 9.05
N ALA A 110 -11.81 -7.12 9.42
CA ALA A 110 -13.01 -7.62 8.74
C ALA A 110 -12.95 -7.66 7.20
N GLY A 111 -11.84 -8.15 6.64
CA GLY A 111 -11.64 -8.25 5.18
C GLY A 111 -11.27 -6.94 4.49
N GLN A 112 -11.03 -5.85 5.25
CA GLN A 112 -10.79 -4.52 4.69
C GLN A 112 -9.48 -3.93 5.18
N PHE A 113 -8.94 -3.00 4.37
CA PHE A 113 -7.79 -2.17 4.70
C PHE A 113 -8.18 -0.70 4.70
N ILE A 114 -7.83 0.01 5.77
CA ILE A 114 -8.14 1.43 5.96
C ILE A 114 -6.85 2.17 6.31
N VAL A 115 -6.48 3.15 5.49
CA VAL A 115 -5.36 4.04 5.80
C VAL A 115 -5.80 4.99 6.90
N LEU A 116 -5.22 4.85 8.09
CA LEU A 116 -5.54 5.69 9.25
C LEU A 116 -4.77 7.02 9.22
N ARG A 117 -3.53 6.98 8.73
CA ARG A 117 -2.59 8.10 8.81
C ARG A 117 -1.58 8.03 7.68
N ALA A 118 -1.23 9.21 7.18
CA ALA A 118 -0.15 9.43 6.22
C ALA A 118 0.58 10.71 6.63
N GLU A 119 1.77 10.58 7.21
CA GLU A 119 2.54 11.71 7.75
C GLU A 119 3.93 11.75 7.14
N PRO A 120 4.49 12.94 6.86
CA PRO A 120 5.89 13.09 6.48
C PRO A 120 6.80 12.59 7.60
N LEU A 121 7.89 11.92 7.24
CA LEU A 121 8.97 11.62 8.17
C LEU A 121 9.72 12.93 8.49
N ARG A 122 9.95 13.18 9.78
CA ARG A 122 10.69 14.36 10.27
C ARG A 122 12.18 14.14 10.26
#